data_AF-A0AAU0PFG7-F1
#
_entry.id   AF-A0AAU0PFG7-F1
#
_cell.length_a   1.000
_cell.length_b   1.000
_cell.length_c   1.000
_cell.angle_alpha   90.00
_cell.angle_beta   90.00
_cell.angle_gamma   90.00
#
_symmetry.space_group_name_H-M   'P 1'
#
loop_
_entity.id
_entity.type
_entity.pdbx_description
1 polymer ?
#
loop_
_entity_poly.entity_id
_entity_poly.type
_entity_poly.pdbx_seq_one_letter_code
_entity_poly.pdbx_strand_id
1 'polypeptide(L)' 'MKTLKKELVRKTIFHTRAEARDKIFEYIEMFYNSKRRHSFLDFISPNEFEKRYNDSVTQPKVLTE' A
#
# COMPACT_ATOMS: atom_id res chain seq x y z
N MET A 1 -10.72 -7.79 6.60
CA MET A 1 -9.58 -6.88 6.37
C MET A 1 -9.22 -6.17 7.68
N LYS A 2 -7.94 -6.16 8.09
CA LYS A 2 -7.51 -5.46 9.32
C LYS A 2 -7.35 -3.94 9.01
N THR A 3 -7.44 -3.05 9.98
CA THR A 3 -7.33 -1.59 9.71
C THR A 3 -6.10 -1.00 10.39
N LEU A 4 -5.60 0.14 9.90
CA LEU A 4 -4.53 0.91 10.53
C LEU A 4 -4.78 1.08 12.04
N LYS A 5 -6.02 1.40 12.43
CA LYS A 5 -6.41 1.54 13.84
C LYS A 5 -6.16 0.27 14.66
N LYS A 6 -6.46 -0.91 14.11
CA LYS A 6 -6.28 -2.20 14.80
C LYS A 6 -4.83 -2.67 14.84
N GLU A 7 -4.07 -2.38 13.78
CA GLU A 7 -2.72 -2.92 13.62
C GLU A 7 -1.63 -2.02 14.20
N LEU A 8 -1.83 -0.70 14.17
CA LEU A 8 -0.87 0.28 14.66
C LEU A 8 -1.44 1.04 15.87
N VAL A 9 -2.49 1.84 15.67
CA VAL A 9 -2.93 2.83 16.68
C VAL A 9 -3.29 2.20 18.03
N ARG A 10 -3.99 1.06 18.05
CA ARG A 10 -4.36 0.38 19.29
C ARG A 10 -3.22 -0.40 19.95
N LYS A 11 -2.09 -0.59 19.25
CA LYS A 11 -0.94 -1.37 19.73
C LYS A 11 0.26 -0.52 20.12
N THR A 12 0.18 0.78 19.90
CA THR A 12 1.30 1.70 20.09
C THR A 12 0.82 2.92 20.85
N ILE A 13 1.57 3.30 21.89
CA ILE A 13 1.38 4.57 22.58
C ILE A 13 2.32 5.57 21.92
N PHE A 14 1.78 6.68 21.44
CA PHE A 14 2.57 7.77 20.87
C PHE A 14 2.73 8.87 21.92
N HIS A 15 3.98 9.23 22.20
CA HIS A 15 4.31 10.26 23.19
C HIS A 15 4.27 11.65 22.55
N THR A 16 4.50 11.72 21.24
CA THR A 16 4.43 12.97 20.48
C THR A 16 3.67 12.79 19.17
N ARG A 17 3.19 13.90 18.62
CA ARG A 17 2.57 13.93 17.29
C ARG A 17 3.57 13.59 16.18
N ALA A 18 4.84 13.97 16.34
CA ALA A 18 5.89 13.67 15.38
C ALA A 18 6.14 12.16 15.29
N GLU A 19 6.28 11.50 16.43
CA GLU A 19 6.42 10.03 16.50
C GLU A 19 5.23 9.31 15.84
N ALA A 20 4.00 9.75 16.11
CA ALA A 20 2.82 9.19 15.48
C ALA A 20 2.86 9.34 13.95
N ARG A 21 3.30 10.49 13.44
CA ARG A 21 3.44 10.75 12.01
C ARG A 21 4.45 9.81 11.38
N ASP A 22 5.62 9.66 11.98
CA ASP A 22 6.68 8.80 11.46
C ASP A 22 6.24 7.33 11.43
N LYS A 23 5.57 6.86 12.49
CA LYS A 23 5.05 5.48 12.55
C LYS A 23 3.91 5.22 11.57
N ILE A 24 3.04 6.20 11.34
CA ILE A 24 1.99 6.10 10.32
C ILE A 24 2.61 6.08 8.92
N PHE A 25 3.60 6.94 8.66
CA PHE A 25 4.32 6.97 7.39
C PHE A 25 5.01 5.63 7.11
N GLU A 26 5.75 5.11 8.09
CA GLU A 26 6.40 3.79 8.02
C GLU A 26 5.36 2.70 7.71
N TYR A 27 4.22 2.70 8.40
CA TYR A 27 3.15 1.73 8.14
C TYR A 27 2.59 1.85 6.73
N ILE A 28 2.36 3.07 6.23
CA ILE A 28 1.80 3.29 4.88
C ILE A 28 2.80 2.82 3.83
N GLU A 29 4.05 3.30 3.86
CA GLU A 29 5.02 3.04 2.80
C GLU A 29 5.60 1.62 2.88
N MET A 30 6.06 1.20 4.06
CA MET A 30 6.85 -0.02 4.23
C MET A 30 6.00 -1.27 4.43
N PHE A 31 4.70 -1.11 4.70
CA PHE A 31 3.78 -2.22 4.89
C PHE A 31 2.53 -2.13 4.01
N TYR A 32 1.74 -1.07 4.10
CA TYR A 32 0.45 -0.99 3.40
C TYR A 32 0.64 -0.97 1.88
N ASN A 33 1.34 0.03 1.35
CA ASN A 33 1.54 0.22 -0.08
C ASN A 33 2.42 -0.88 -0.69
N SER A 34 3.50 -1.25 0.01
CA SER A 34 4.49 -2.21 -0.52
C SER A 34 4.13 -3.69 -0.35
N LYS A 35 3.52 -4.10 0.77
CA LYS A 35 3.40 -5.53 1.13
C LYS A 35 1.96 -6.02 1.33
N ARG A 36 1.03 -5.14 1.66
CA ARG A 36 -0.32 -5.55 2.07
C ARG A 36 -1.12 -6.04 0.89
N ARG A 37 -1.53 -7.31 0.94
CA ARG A 37 -2.40 -7.91 -0.08
C ARG A 37 -3.87 -7.51 0.13
N HIS A 38 -4.54 -7.17 -0.96
CA HIS A 38 -5.95 -6.79 -0.95
C HIS A 38 -6.76 -7.69 -1.89
N SER A 39 -7.86 -8.29 -1.41
CA SER A 39 -8.67 -9.22 -2.20
C SER A 39 -9.32 -8.56 -3.42
N PHE A 40 -9.70 -7.29 -3.31
CA PHE A 40 -10.17 -6.47 -4.45
C PHE A 40 -9.10 -6.24 -5.52
N LEU A 41 -7.81 -6.33 -5.16
CA LEU A 41 -6.69 -6.19 -6.08
C LEU A 41 -6.09 -7.57 -6.38
N ASP A 42 -6.91 -8.62 -6.54
CA ASP A 42 -6.43 -9.99 -6.81
C ASP A 42 -5.30 -10.48 -5.89
N PHE A 43 -5.36 -10.08 -4.61
CA PHE A 43 -4.37 -10.41 -3.59
C PHE A 43 -2.94 -9.92 -3.86
N ILE A 44 -2.76 -8.85 -4.64
CA ILE A 44 -1.49 -8.12 -4.74
C ILE A 44 -1.48 -6.85 -3.88
N SER A 45 -0.29 -6.24 -3.74
CA SER A 45 -0.14 -4.97 -3.01
C SER A 45 -0.51 -3.78 -3.88
N PRO A 46 -0.90 -2.64 -3.27
CA PRO A 46 -1.18 -1.41 -4.02
C PRO A 46 -0.06 -1.01 -4.98
N ASN A 47 1.20 -1.04 -4.53
CA ASN A 47 2.34 -0.68 -5.39
C ASN A 47 2.49 -1.64 -6.58
N GLU A 48 2.28 -2.94 -6.36
CA GLU A 48 2.34 -3.91 -7.45
C GLU A 48 1.20 -3.70 -8.45
N PHE A 49 0.01 -3.34 -7.95
CA PHE A 49 -1.14 -3.03 -8.80
C PHE A 49 -0.86 -1.81 -9.68
N GLU A 50 -0.39 -0.71 -9.08
CA GLU A 50 -0.02 0.51 -9.81
C GLU A 50 1.11 0.26 -10.81
N LYS A 51 2.12 -0.54 -10.44
CA LYS A 51 3.19 -0.93 -11.34
C LYS A 51 2.66 -1.65 -12.58
N ARG A 52 1.83 -2.69 -12.40
CA ARG A 52 1.23 -3.43 -13.51
C ARG A 52 0.36 -2.54 -14.38
N TYR A 53 -0.40 -1.64 -13.77
CA TYR A 53 -1.21 -0.67 -14.48
C TYR A 53 -0.33 0.24 -15.34
N ASN A 54 0.72 0.83 -14.77
CA ASN A 54 1.65 1.70 -15.49
C ASN A 54 2.38 0.96 -16.61
N ASP A 55 2.82 -0.28 -16.38
CA ASP A 55 3.43 -1.12 -17.41
C ASP A 55 2.45 -1.37 -18.56
N SER A 56 1.17 -1.63 -18.26
CA SER A 56 0.13 -1.85 -19.27
C SER A 56 -0.25 -0.59 -20.05
N VAL A 57 -0.14 0.59 -19.44
CA VAL A 57 -0.41 1.88 -20.06
C VAL A 57 0.77 2.37 -20.90
N THR A 58 2.00 2.06 -20.48
CA THR A 58 3.24 2.54 -21.13
C THR A 58 3.65 1.64 -22.30
N GLN A 59 3.19 0.38 -22.36
CA GLN A 59 3.31 -0.44 -23.56
C GLN A 59 2.25 0.00 -24.57
N PRO A 60 2.61 0.55 -25.76
CA PRO A 60 1.64 0.71 -26.81
C PRO A 60 1.09 -0.67 -27.12
N LYS A 61 -0.24 -0.81 -27.02
CA LYS A 61 -0.98 -1.99 -27.48
C LYS A 61 -0.59 -2.15 -28.95
N VAL A 62 0.36 -3.05 -29.25
CA VAL A 62 0.71 -3.37 -30.64
C VAL A 62 -0.58 -3.91 -31.23
N LEU A 63 -1.22 -3.11 -32.08
CA LEU A 63 -2.33 -3.54 -32.91
C LEU A 63 -1.74 -4.60 -33.84
N THR A 64 -1.85 -5.86 -33.45
CA THR A 64 -1.71 -6.97 -34.38
C THR A 64 -3.08 -7.17 -35.02
N GLU A 65 -3.12 -6.91 -36.32
CA GLU A 65 -4.21 -7.18 -37.26
C GLU A 65 -4.67 -8.65 -37.24
#